data_AF-A0AAJ2D4J9-F1
#
_entry.id   AF-A0AAJ2D4J9-F1
#
_cell.length_a   1.000
_cell.length_b   1.000
_cell.length_c   1.000
_cell.angle_alpha   90.00
_cell.angle_beta   90.00
_cell.angle_gamma   90.00
#
_symmetry.space_group_name_H-M   'P 1'
#
loop_
_entity.id
_entity.type
_entity.pdbx_description
1 polymer ?
#
loop_
_entity_poly.entity_id
_entity_poly.type
_entity_poly.pdbx_seq_one_letter_code
_entity_poly.pdbx_strand_id
1 'polypeptide(L)'
;MFFNFIGLTLFFGIGILVANGAKIVANKGKKSKGTILLMAMELLLLGIFLFVTLPSKNLSTVLWINLIGAVIASGVLLSTRLASKVEVPGIQKGRKEVGKNTNKTANKDWSGKILGVAVLAMILLTIVSSITRISSIDEIYQTIPLKTEEKAEVLTSAKETPIAIAPQTAKRKMLQKFSVIPNSNMFTLDGITAQVVNGEYVYVATVEFNGFFKWLKLGEVPGYFIISATDINAQPEFVEKPIVYTPSAYFGKDAARKIYSAYPGYAATGTINLELDDQGNPYYIQTLYKEYGVSGRMHYNEFKTAVLNATTGEVNVYDSQKAPSFVDAPITSSAANSLNEFFGRYSQGWWNQTMFGAKKDVKIPTENGIYASGQITPMMNKEGNQLLYFTDFTSSEKDQDSALGYSLINARTGQVTYYRDTKVGIMDSDGAISIASKIYPEKKWKASMPVLYNIDGVPTWIVSLMDSKGIFKKYVYINAVDNDIVIDADTAQGALDAYRIELVTKGSNNENTDKANLKTMQGKVARVSVVAGEAQTVVSFLLEDEKTIFSVTTNNSPLALFLEEGDQVTFKAVVTENAKAANVEELKIAGLN
;
A
#
# COMPACT_ATOMS: atom_id res chain seq x y z
N MET A 1 20.44 -11.38 -16.86
CA MET A 1 19.90 -12.28 -15.81
C MET A 1 20.91 -13.34 -15.39
N PHE A 2 21.35 -14.27 -16.24
CA PHE A 2 22.27 -15.35 -15.84
C PHE A 2 23.53 -14.84 -15.13
N PHE A 3 24.25 -13.88 -15.72
CA PHE A 3 25.41 -13.25 -15.08
C PHE A 3 25.09 -12.56 -13.76
N ASN A 4 23.91 -11.92 -13.66
CA ASN A 4 23.49 -11.30 -12.41
C ASN A 4 23.25 -12.35 -11.31
N PHE A 5 22.68 -13.51 -11.66
CA PHE A 5 22.51 -14.62 -10.72
C PHE A 5 23.84 -15.23 -10.29
N ILE A 6 24.86 -15.25 -11.16
CA ILE A 6 26.23 -15.60 -10.74
C ILE A 6 26.72 -14.58 -9.71
N GLY A 7 26.58 -13.28 -9.98
CA GLY A 7 26.94 -12.22 -9.03
C GLY A 7 26.22 -12.35 -7.68
N LEU A 8 24.90 -12.60 -7.71
CA LEU A 8 24.09 -12.87 -6.51
C LEU A 8 24.56 -14.11 -5.76
N THR A 9 24.85 -15.20 -6.47
CA THR A 9 25.35 -16.44 -5.86
C THR A 9 26.68 -16.21 -5.16
N LEU A 10 27.57 -15.41 -5.74
CA LEU A 10 28.83 -15.03 -5.10
C LEU A 10 28.59 -14.12 -3.88
N PHE A 11 27.66 -13.17 -3.97
CA PHE A 11 27.31 -12.26 -2.88
C PHE A 11 26.70 -12.97 -1.66
N PHE A 12 25.79 -13.91 -1.88
CA PHE A 12 25.21 -14.78 -0.85
C PHE A 12 26.13 -15.95 -0.46
N GLY A 13 27.19 -16.20 -1.24
CA GLY A 13 28.08 -17.34 -1.11
C GLY A 13 29.47 -17.03 -0.55
N ILE A 14 29.71 -15.80 -0.08
CA ILE A 14 30.97 -15.39 0.57
C ILE A 14 31.35 -16.36 1.70
N GLY A 15 30.39 -16.80 2.51
CA GLY A 15 30.66 -17.77 3.58
C GLY A 15 31.15 -19.14 3.08
N ILE A 16 30.57 -19.65 1.98
CA ILE A 16 31.02 -20.88 1.30
C ILE A 16 32.45 -20.68 0.75
N LEU A 17 32.70 -19.54 0.11
CA LEU A 17 34.00 -19.19 -0.47
C LEU A 17 35.09 -19.09 0.62
N VAL A 18 34.79 -18.44 1.75
CA VAL A 18 35.71 -18.30 2.88
C VAL A 18 36.03 -19.64 3.51
N ALA A 19 35.03 -20.48 3.78
CA ALA A 19 35.23 -21.80 4.40
C ALA A 19 36.09 -22.73 3.54
N ASN A 20 35.76 -22.86 2.25
CA ASN A 20 36.51 -23.70 1.32
C ASN A 20 37.89 -23.10 0.98
N GLY A 21 37.96 -21.78 0.78
CA GLY A 21 39.18 -21.05 0.47
C GLY A 21 40.23 -21.18 1.58
N ALA A 22 39.81 -21.07 2.84
CA ALA A 22 40.69 -21.25 3.99
C ALA A 22 41.31 -22.67 4.03
N LYS A 23 40.56 -23.72 3.69
CA LYS A 23 41.10 -25.09 3.58
C LYS A 23 42.09 -25.23 2.42
N ILE A 24 41.83 -24.58 1.28
CA ILE A 24 42.75 -24.58 0.13
C ILE A 24 44.08 -23.91 0.50
N VAL A 25 44.01 -22.74 1.16
CA VAL A 25 45.18 -21.99 1.64
C VAL A 25 45.95 -22.80 2.69
N ALA A 26 45.26 -23.38 3.68
CA ALA A 26 45.87 -24.20 4.72
C ALA A 26 46.63 -25.42 4.16
N ASN A 27 46.17 -25.98 3.04
CA ASN A 27 46.82 -27.08 2.34
C ASN A 27 47.90 -26.63 1.34
N LYS A 28 48.24 -25.33 1.27
CA LYS A 28 49.16 -24.74 0.29
C LYS A 28 48.81 -25.13 -1.17
N GLY A 29 47.52 -25.26 -1.47
CA GLY A 29 47.03 -25.72 -2.78
C GLY A 29 47.26 -27.21 -3.10
N LYS A 30 47.94 -27.98 -2.25
CA LYS A 30 48.14 -29.43 -2.46
C LYS A 30 46.81 -30.15 -2.16
N LYS A 31 46.38 -31.04 -3.07
CA LYS A 31 45.10 -31.80 -2.96
C LYS A 31 43.83 -30.92 -2.96
N SER A 32 43.85 -29.75 -3.61
CA SER A 32 42.73 -28.80 -3.66
C SER A 32 41.60 -29.17 -4.62
N LYS A 33 41.84 -30.04 -5.63
CA LYS A 33 40.85 -30.37 -6.68
C LYS A 33 39.49 -30.80 -6.13
N GLY A 34 39.47 -31.67 -5.11
CA GLY A 34 38.22 -32.12 -4.48
C GLY A 34 37.49 -31.01 -3.73
N THR A 35 38.21 -30.13 -3.04
CA THR A 35 37.64 -28.95 -2.35
C THR A 35 37.09 -27.93 -3.34
N ILE A 36 37.76 -27.71 -4.47
CA ILE A 36 37.28 -26.81 -5.53
C ILE A 36 36.00 -27.35 -6.15
N LEU A 37 35.93 -28.67 -6.42
CA LEU A 37 34.73 -29.31 -6.93
C LEU A 37 33.56 -29.19 -5.93
N LEU A 38 33.81 -29.44 -4.65
CA LEU A 38 32.80 -29.29 -3.60
C LEU A 38 32.29 -27.85 -3.54
N MET A 39 33.19 -26.87 -3.50
CA MET A 39 32.83 -25.45 -3.49
C MET A 39 31.97 -25.07 -4.70
N ALA A 40 32.29 -25.58 -5.89
CA ALA A 40 31.49 -25.36 -7.09
C ALA A 40 30.09 -25.98 -6.97
N MET A 41 29.96 -27.19 -6.39
CA MET A 41 28.66 -27.82 -6.12
C MET A 41 27.84 -27.04 -5.09
N GLU A 42 28.46 -26.57 -4.01
CA GLU A 42 27.79 -25.76 -2.98
C GLU A 42 27.28 -24.43 -3.54
N LEU A 43 28.09 -23.75 -4.35
CA LEU A 43 27.68 -22.53 -5.05
C LEU A 43 26.59 -22.81 -6.09
N LEU A 44 26.62 -23.94 -6.80
CA LEU A 44 25.55 -24.34 -7.72
C LEU A 44 24.23 -24.55 -6.95
N LEU A 45 24.26 -25.26 -5.82
CA LEU A 45 23.09 -25.48 -4.98
C LEU A 45 22.55 -24.17 -4.41
N LEU A 46 23.43 -23.27 -3.95
CA LEU A 46 23.04 -21.93 -3.53
C LEU A 46 22.41 -21.15 -4.68
N GLY A 47 22.99 -21.19 -5.88
CA GLY A 47 22.46 -20.51 -7.06
C GLY A 47 21.07 -21.02 -7.44
N ILE A 48 20.85 -22.33 -7.38
CA ILE A 48 19.51 -22.94 -7.57
C ILE A 48 18.54 -22.47 -6.49
N PHE A 49 18.97 -22.47 -5.22
CA PHE A 49 18.16 -21.98 -4.11
C PHE A 49 17.75 -20.53 -4.33
N LEU A 50 18.69 -19.62 -4.60
CA LEU A 50 18.42 -18.20 -4.86
C LEU A 50 17.47 -18.01 -6.04
N PHE A 51 17.64 -18.80 -7.11
CA PHE A 51 16.81 -18.72 -8.31
C PHE A 51 15.36 -19.15 -8.04
N VAL A 52 15.15 -20.16 -7.19
CA VAL A 52 13.81 -20.67 -6.87
C VAL A 52 13.12 -19.83 -5.80
N THR A 53 13.82 -19.47 -4.73
CA THR A 53 13.19 -18.90 -3.52
C THR A 53 13.20 -17.38 -3.46
N LEU A 54 14.09 -16.71 -4.21
CA LEU A 54 14.24 -15.25 -4.23
C LEU A 54 14.27 -14.63 -2.82
N PRO A 55 15.16 -15.10 -1.92
CA PRO A 55 15.17 -14.64 -0.54
C PRO A 55 15.47 -13.15 -0.46
N SER A 56 14.90 -12.46 0.52
CA SER A 56 15.13 -11.02 0.69
C SER A 56 16.62 -10.67 0.69
N LYS A 57 16.95 -9.54 0.05
CA LYS A 57 18.32 -9.03 -0.06
C LYS A 57 18.65 -8.01 1.04
N ASN A 58 17.89 -8.06 2.14
CA ASN A 58 18.22 -7.38 3.39
C ASN A 58 19.58 -7.85 3.90
N LEU A 59 20.36 -6.96 4.50
CA LEU A 59 21.70 -7.25 5.00
C LEU A 59 21.70 -8.43 5.98
N SER A 60 20.75 -8.47 6.91
CA SER A 60 20.48 -9.53 7.87
C SER A 60 20.28 -10.87 7.18
N THR A 61 19.43 -10.94 6.15
CA THR A 61 19.19 -12.17 5.37
C THR A 61 20.44 -12.62 4.60
N VAL A 62 21.16 -11.68 3.99
CA VAL A 62 22.43 -11.95 3.29
C VAL A 62 23.47 -12.52 4.25
N LEU A 63 23.62 -11.92 5.43
CA LEU A 63 24.53 -12.38 6.46
C LEU A 63 24.16 -13.79 6.95
N TRP A 64 22.87 -14.05 7.20
CA TRP A 64 22.39 -15.36 7.61
C TRP A 64 22.68 -16.45 6.59
N ILE A 65 22.37 -16.22 5.31
CA ILE A 65 22.64 -17.19 4.24
C ILE A 65 24.14 -17.45 4.10
N ASN A 66 24.97 -16.40 4.22
CA ASN A 66 26.42 -16.56 4.22
C ASN A 66 26.91 -17.39 5.41
N LEU A 67 26.42 -17.15 6.62
CA LEU A 67 26.80 -17.90 7.82
C LEU A 67 26.35 -19.37 7.74
N ILE A 68 25.12 -19.63 7.28
CA ILE A 68 24.61 -20.98 7.03
C ILE A 68 25.49 -21.69 5.99
N GLY A 69 25.83 -21.00 4.89
CA GLY A 69 26.73 -21.52 3.86
C GLY A 69 28.10 -21.89 4.43
N ALA A 70 28.68 -21.05 5.29
CA ALA A 70 29.96 -21.33 5.96
C ALA A 70 29.89 -22.55 6.91
N VAL A 71 28.77 -22.70 7.63
CA VAL A 71 28.51 -23.85 8.52
C VAL A 71 28.38 -25.13 7.73
N ILE A 72 27.56 -25.14 6.68
CA ILE A 72 27.36 -26.31 5.80
C ILE A 72 28.70 -26.71 5.17
N ALA A 73 29.41 -25.76 4.56
CA ALA A 73 30.70 -26.02 3.92
C ALA A 73 31.71 -26.58 4.92
N SER A 74 31.87 -25.94 6.08
CA SER A 74 32.80 -26.42 7.13
C SER A 74 32.41 -27.80 7.66
N GLY A 75 31.11 -28.08 7.83
CA GLY A 75 30.58 -29.37 8.26
C GLY A 75 30.88 -30.50 7.27
N VAL A 76 30.67 -30.28 5.97
CA VAL A 76 31.01 -31.25 4.91
C VAL A 76 32.52 -31.49 4.83
N LEU A 77 33.33 -30.43 5.00
CA LEU A 77 34.79 -30.56 5.01
C LEU A 77 35.32 -31.33 6.23
N LEU A 78 34.61 -31.30 7.37
CA LEU A 78 34.91 -32.10 8.57
C LEU A 78 34.43 -33.55 8.43
N SER A 79 33.23 -33.77 7.87
CA SER A 79 32.68 -35.12 7.70
C SER A 79 33.54 -35.96 6.74
N THR A 80 34.01 -35.37 5.64
CA THR A 80 34.95 -36.02 4.70
C THR A 80 36.27 -36.41 5.37
N ARG A 81 36.73 -35.64 6.37
CA ARG A 81 37.90 -36.00 7.18
C ARG A 81 37.60 -37.14 8.15
N LEU A 82 36.47 -37.11 8.84
CA LEU A 82 36.09 -38.18 9.76
C LEU A 82 35.89 -39.51 9.01
N ALA A 83 35.21 -39.48 7.86
CA ALA A 83 35.05 -40.64 6.99
C ALA A 83 36.40 -41.20 6.51
N SER A 84 37.40 -40.35 6.25
CA SER A 84 38.76 -40.80 5.88
C SER A 84 39.54 -41.48 7.01
N LYS A 85 39.07 -41.38 8.27
CA LYS A 85 39.66 -42.04 9.45
C LYS A 85 38.94 -43.33 9.85
N VAL A 86 37.76 -43.60 9.29
CA VAL A 86 37.04 -44.84 9.55
C VAL A 86 37.68 -45.94 8.70
N GLU A 87 38.36 -46.88 9.36
CA GLU A 87 38.80 -48.12 8.71
C GLU A 87 37.57 -48.99 8.46
N VAL A 88 37.27 -49.28 7.20
CA VAL A 88 36.20 -50.20 6.81
C VAL A 88 36.73 -51.63 7.01
N PRO A 89 36.16 -52.42 7.95
CA PRO A 89 36.57 -53.81 8.13
C PRO A 89 36.26 -54.59 6.85
N GLY A 90 37.27 -55.20 6.23
CA GLY A 90 37.12 -56.07 5.06
C GLY A 90 37.60 -55.51 3.71
N ILE A 91 38.04 -54.25 3.62
CA ILE A 91 38.71 -53.73 2.41
C ILE A 91 40.23 -53.72 2.65
N GLN A 92 40.91 -54.80 2.26
CA GLN A 92 42.37 -54.81 2.16
C GLN A 92 42.80 -53.85 1.03
N LYS A 93 43.14 -52.60 1.38
CA LYS A 93 43.90 -51.73 0.47
C LYS A 93 45.32 -52.27 0.39
N GLY A 94 45.59 -53.10 -0.62
CA GLY A 94 46.94 -53.46 -1.01
C GLY A 94 47.74 -52.22 -1.38
N ARG A 95 48.53 -51.70 -0.43
CA ARG A 95 49.60 -50.75 -0.70
C ARG A 95 50.83 -51.21 0.06
N LYS A 96 51.80 -51.71 -0.70
CA LYS A 96 53.15 -52.05 -0.23
C LYS A 96 53.69 -50.91 0.65
N GLU A 97 54.07 -51.26 1.87
CA GLU A 97 54.92 -50.43 2.70
C GLU A 97 56.28 -50.31 2.01
N VAL A 98 56.58 -49.10 1.54
CA VAL A 98 57.96 -48.68 1.29
C VAL A 98 58.15 -47.39 2.06
N GLY A 99 59.04 -47.46 3.05
CA GLY A 99 59.33 -46.41 4.00
C GLY A 99 59.49 -45.05 3.33
N LYS A 100 58.62 -44.11 3.68
CA LYS A 100 58.97 -42.70 3.75
C LYS A 100 58.62 -42.23 5.14
N ASN A 101 59.66 -41.83 5.84
CA ASN A 101 59.61 -40.98 7.02
C ASN A 101 58.96 -39.64 6.59
N THR A 102 57.64 -39.61 6.44
CA THR A 102 56.91 -38.36 6.28
C THR A 102 56.62 -37.88 7.68
N ASN A 103 57.34 -36.85 8.10
CA ASN A 103 56.88 -35.92 9.12
C ASN A 103 55.35 -35.83 9.00
N LYS A 104 54.64 -36.24 10.05
CA LYS A 104 53.21 -35.94 10.24
C LYS A 104 53.11 -34.41 10.35
N THR A 105 53.28 -33.69 9.24
CA THR A 105 52.77 -32.33 9.13
C THR A 105 51.27 -32.50 9.19
N ALA A 106 50.73 -32.36 10.40
CA ALA A 106 49.31 -32.17 10.61
C ALA A 106 48.93 -30.98 9.72
N ASN A 107 48.36 -31.26 8.53
CA ASN A 107 47.77 -30.21 7.71
C ASN A 107 46.83 -29.46 8.63
N LYS A 108 47.14 -28.17 8.86
CA LYS A 108 46.48 -27.33 9.85
C LYS A 108 45.06 -27.05 9.35
N ASP A 109 44.16 -28.00 9.58
CA ASP A 109 42.78 -27.95 9.10
C ASP A 109 41.99 -26.94 9.93
N TRP A 110 41.64 -25.83 9.30
CA TRP A 110 40.90 -24.74 9.94
C TRP A 110 39.38 -24.95 9.92
N SER A 111 38.87 -26.00 9.26
CA SER A 111 37.42 -26.21 9.08
C SER A 111 36.67 -26.23 10.42
N GLY A 112 37.22 -26.86 11.45
CA GLY A 112 36.63 -26.86 12.81
C GLY A 112 36.63 -25.49 13.48
N LYS A 113 37.67 -24.68 13.25
CA LYS A 113 37.74 -23.30 13.77
C LYS A 113 36.74 -22.39 13.04
N ILE A 114 36.64 -22.51 11.72
CA ILE A 114 35.71 -21.75 10.90
C ILE A 114 34.27 -22.10 11.29
N LEU A 115 33.97 -23.39 11.49
CA LEU A 115 32.66 -23.82 11.99
C LEU A 115 32.35 -23.16 13.34
N GLY A 116 33.28 -23.22 14.30
CA GLY A 116 33.09 -22.58 15.61
C GLY A 116 32.87 -21.06 15.51
N VAL A 117 33.67 -20.38 14.68
CA VAL A 117 33.51 -18.92 14.44
C VAL A 117 32.19 -18.61 13.76
N ALA A 118 31.76 -19.38 12.76
CA ALA A 118 30.50 -19.17 12.07
C ALA A 118 29.30 -19.37 13.01
N VAL A 119 29.33 -20.39 13.87
CA VAL A 119 28.30 -20.62 14.90
C VAL A 119 28.26 -19.48 15.93
N LEU A 120 29.41 -19.02 16.41
CA LEU A 120 29.47 -17.86 17.30
C LEU A 120 28.96 -16.59 16.62
N ALA A 121 29.31 -16.37 15.36
CA ALA A 121 28.82 -15.23 14.57
C ALA A 121 27.30 -15.29 14.34
N MET A 122 26.71 -16.47 14.16
CA MET A 122 25.24 -16.62 14.11
C MET A 122 24.58 -16.23 15.43
N ILE A 123 25.13 -16.68 16.56
CA ILE A 123 24.62 -16.32 17.89
C ILE A 123 24.71 -14.80 18.10
N LEU A 124 25.86 -14.21 17.76
CA LEU A 124 26.05 -12.76 17.84
C LEU A 124 25.09 -12.00 16.91
N LEU A 125 24.90 -12.46 15.67
CA LEU A 125 23.97 -11.84 14.72
C LEU A 125 22.53 -11.90 15.24
N THR A 126 22.09 -13.01 15.86
CA THR A 126 20.78 -13.09 16.51
C THR A 126 20.63 -12.04 17.61
N ILE A 127 21.64 -11.91 18.48
CA ILE A 127 21.62 -10.96 19.60
C ILE A 127 21.59 -9.53 19.06
N VAL A 128 22.50 -9.19 18.14
CA VAL A 128 22.60 -7.86 17.54
C VAL A 128 21.32 -7.51 16.79
N SER A 129 20.82 -8.39 15.92
CA SER A 129 19.57 -8.13 15.16
C SER A 129 18.36 -7.93 16.08
N SER A 130 18.27 -8.68 17.18
CA SER A 130 17.19 -8.52 18.15
C SER A 130 17.27 -7.20 18.90
N ILE A 131 18.47 -6.81 19.35
CA ILE A 131 18.70 -5.50 20.01
C ILE A 131 18.40 -4.38 19.02
N THR A 132 18.98 -4.42 17.81
CA THR A 132 18.80 -3.39 16.78
C THR A 132 17.32 -3.24 16.40
N ARG A 133 16.54 -4.32 16.31
CA ARG A 133 15.10 -4.25 16.00
C ARG A 133 14.31 -3.40 17.00
N ILE A 134 14.74 -3.38 18.26
CA ILE A 134 14.13 -2.59 19.33
C ILE A 134 14.76 -1.20 19.44
N SER A 135 16.09 -1.11 19.42
CA SER A 135 16.77 0.17 19.62
C SER A 135 16.63 1.14 18.44
N SER A 136 16.41 0.63 17.23
CA SER A 136 16.23 1.45 16.03
C SER A 136 14.83 2.02 15.84
N ILE A 137 13.87 1.72 16.73
CA ILE A 137 12.47 2.16 16.56
C ILE A 137 12.39 3.68 16.39
N ASP A 138 13.02 4.41 17.29
CA ASP A 138 12.93 5.88 17.32
C ASP A 138 13.66 6.50 16.12
N GLU A 139 14.81 5.92 15.75
CA GLU A 139 15.59 6.34 14.57
C GLU A 139 14.80 6.11 13.27
N ILE A 140 14.16 4.96 13.12
CA ILE A 140 13.30 4.66 11.96
C ILE A 140 12.07 5.56 11.96
N TYR A 141 11.45 5.80 13.12
CA TYR A 141 10.28 6.67 13.22
C TYR A 141 10.59 8.09 12.73
N GLN A 142 11.77 8.62 13.04
CA GLN A 142 12.24 9.92 12.56
C GLN A 142 12.45 9.98 11.04
N THR A 143 12.58 8.84 10.36
CA THR A 143 12.66 8.81 8.88
C THR A 143 11.30 8.97 8.21
N ILE A 144 10.19 8.89 8.94
CA ILE A 144 8.85 9.07 8.37
C ILE A 144 8.66 10.54 8.01
N PRO A 145 8.40 10.88 6.72
CA PRO A 145 8.10 12.25 6.31
C PRO A 145 6.67 12.64 6.72
N LEU A 146 6.47 12.85 8.03
CA LEU A 146 5.18 13.10 8.64
C LEU A 146 4.82 14.59 8.64
N LYS A 147 3.58 14.88 8.25
CA LYS A 147 2.89 16.15 8.42
C LYS A 147 1.59 15.88 9.19
N THR A 148 1.28 16.69 10.20
CA THR A 148 0.02 16.58 10.94
C THR A 148 -0.83 17.81 10.68
N GLU A 149 -2.11 17.60 10.38
CA GLU A 149 -3.10 18.65 10.18
C GLU A 149 -4.36 18.33 10.97
N GLU A 150 -5.14 19.36 11.34
CA GLU A 150 -6.40 19.13 12.06
C GLU A 150 -7.49 18.62 11.11
N LYS A 151 -7.55 19.17 9.89
CA LYS A 151 -8.58 18.86 8.88
C LYS A 151 -7.96 18.75 7.50
N ALA A 152 -8.54 17.88 6.67
CA ALA A 152 -8.23 17.84 5.25
C ALA A 152 -8.84 19.02 4.51
N GLU A 153 -8.34 19.28 3.31
CA GLU A 153 -8.92 20.28 2.40
C GLU A 153 -10.39 19.99 2.12
N VAL A 154 -11.18 21.05 2.04
CA VAL A 154 -12.62 20.96 1.72
C VAL A 154 -12.79 20.48 0.28
N LEU A 155 -13.61 19.43 0.14
CA LEU A 155 -14.12 18.95 -1.11
C LEU A 155 -15.22 19.90 -1.60
N THR A 156 -14.95 20.61 -2.68
CA THR A 156 -15.90 21.58 -3.24
C THR A 156 -16.83 20.95 -4.28
N SER A 157 -16.35 19.90 -4.97
CA SER A 157 -17.08 19.19 -6.02
C SER A 157 -16.76 17.70 -6.01
N ALA A 158 -17.74 16.85 -6.38
CA ALA A 158 -17.47 15.41 -6.60
C ALA A 158 -16.48 15.15 -7.76
N LYS A 159 -16.19 16.17 -8.58
CA LYS A 159 -15.17 16.10 -9.63
C LYS A 159 -13.73 16.24 -9.11
N GLU A 160 -13.53 16.90 -7.96
CA GLU A 160 -12.21 17.13 -7.37
C GLU A 160 -11.60 15.84 -6.81
N THR A 161 -12.44 14.93 -6.31
CA THR A 161 -12.02 13.60 -5.86
C THR A 161 -13.00 12.56 -6.40
N PRO A 162 -12.79 12.08 -7.62
CA PRO A 162 -13.77 11.23 -8.25
C PRO A 162 -13.84 9.90 -7.48
N ILE A 163 -15.04 9.58 -6.99
CA ILE A 163 -15.25 8.42 -6.12
C ILE A 163 -15.05 7.16 -6.96
N ALA A 164 -14.04 6.39 -6.59
CA ALA A 164 -13.72 5.17 -7.31
C ALA A 164 -14.86 4.14 -7.17
N ILE A 165 -15.12 3.36 -8.20
CA ILE A 165 -15.88 2.12 -8.09
C ILE A 165 -15.02 1.10 -7.34
N ALA A 166 -15.62 0.22 -6.55
CA ALA A 166 -14.84 -0.83 -5.89
C ALA A 166 -14.10 -1.70 -6.94
N PRO A 167 -12.80 -2.01 -6.76
CA PRO A 167 -12.03 -2.83 -7.70
C PRO A 167 -12.66 -4.20 -7.97
N GLN A 168 -13.41 -4.75 -7.01
CA GLN A 168 -14.13 -6.00 -7.21
C GLN A 168 -15.23 -5.87 -8.28
N THR A 169 -15.94 -4.74 -8.31
CA THR A 169 -16.91 -4.44 -9.37
C THR A 169 -16.22 -4.32 -10.73
N ALA A 170 -15.09 -3.59 -10.79
CA ALA A 170 -14.29 -3.45 -12.00
C ALA A 170 -13.79 -4.82 -12.51
N LYS A 171 -13.14 -5.61 -11.65
CA LYS A 171 -12.66 -6.97 -11.94
C LYS A 171 -13.79 -7.88 -12.41
N ARG A 172 -14.99 -7.77 -11.83
CA ARG A 172 -16.16 -8.55 -12.24
C ARG A 172 -16.60 -8.21 -13.66
N LYS A 173 -16.68 -6.91 -13.99
CA LYS A 173 -17.01 -6.47 -15.36
C LYS A 173 -15.99 -6.99 -16.37
N MET A 174 -14.69 -6.88 -16.04
CA MET A 174 -13.61 -7.40 -16.89
C MET A 174 -13.76 -8.92 -17.11
N LEU A 175 -14.04 -9.68 -16.05
CA LEU A 175 -14.29 -11.13 -16.15
C LEU A 175 -15.51 -11.49 -17.01
N GLN A 176 -16.56 -10.66 -17.03
CA GLN A 176 -17.72 -10.87 -17.91
C GLN A 176 -17.36 -10.65 -19.39
N LYS A 177 -16.36 -9.82 -19.68
CA LYS A 177 -15.83 -9.59 -21.02
C LYS A 177 -14.62 -10.46 -21.36
N PHE A 178 -14.21 -11.38 -20.48
CA PHE A 178 -13.00 -12.18 -20.64
C PHE A 178 -12.99 -13.08 -21.90
N SER A 179 -14.17 -13.40 -22.44
CA SER A 179 -14.33 -14.19 -23.66
C SER A 179 -13.86 -13.51 -24.94
N VAL A 180 -13.60 -12.19 -24.92
CA VAL A 180 -13.02 -11.47 -26.08
C VAL A 180 -11.58 -11.87 -26.34
N ILE A 181 -10.89 -12.44 -25.34
CA ILE A 181 -9.50 -12.89 -25.46
C ILE A 181 -9.47 -14.22 -26.22
N PRO A 182 -8.70 -14.33 -27.33
CA PRO A 182 -8.47 -15.60 -28.00
C PRO A 182 -7.91 -16.66 -27.04
N ASN A 183 -8.50 -17.86 -27.03
CA ASN A 183 -8.13 -18.94 -26.11
C ASN A 183 -8.22 -18.55 -24.62
N SER A 184 -9.21 -17.76 -24.23
CA SER A 184 -9.44 -17.26 -22.86
C SER A 184 -9.28 -18.31 -21.74
N ASN A 185 -9.65 -19.57 -21.97
CA ASN A 185 -9.44 -20.69 -21.03
C ASN A 185 -7.96 -20.91 -20.64
N MET A 186 -7.01 -20.33 -21.37
CA MET A 186 -5.59 -20.40 -21.07
C MET A 186 -5.10 -19.35 -20.07
N PHE A 187 -5.98 -18.43 -19.68
CA PHE A 187 -5.63 -17.27 -18.89
C PHE A 187 -6.53 -17.11 -17.66
N THR A 188 -6.10 -16.23 -16.77
CA THR A 188 -6.83 -15.70 -15.62
C THR A 188 -6.70 -14.17 -15.60
N LEU A 189 -7.45 -13.50 -14.74
CA LEU A 189 -7.33 -12.05 -14.55
C LEU A 189 -6.84 -11.75 -13.14
N ASP A 190 -5.73 -11.03 -13.03
CA ASP A 190 -5.15 -10.66 -11.74
C ASP A 190 -4.47 -9.28 -11.75
N GLY A 191 -3.99 -8.86 -10.58
CA GLY A 191 -3.18 -7.65 -10.44
C GLY A 191 -3.93 -6.37 -10.80
N ILE A 192 -5.19 -6.25 -10.35
CA ILE A 192 -5.96 -5.01 -10.57
C ILE A 192 -5.33 -3.86 -9.79
N THR A 193 -4.98 -2.79 -10.48
CA THR A 193 -4.28 -1.62 -9.94
C THR A 193 -5.00 -0.34 -10.35
N ALA A 194 -4.95 0.67 -9.50
CA ALA A 194 -5.51 1.99 -9.74
C ALA A 194 -4.38 2.91 -10.20
N GLN A 195 -4.60 3.64 -11.29
CA GLN A 195 -3.59 4.49 -11.93
C GLN A 195 -4.27 5.54 -12.81
N VAL A 196 -3.50 6.53 -13.26
CA VAL A 196 -3.92 7.59 -14.16
C VAL A 196 -3.33 7.31 -15.53
N VAL A 197 -4.20 7.09 -16.51
CA VAL A 197 -3.81 6.88 -17.91
C VAL A 197 -4.44 7.97 -18.74
N ASN A 198 -3.61 8.78 -19.41
CA ASN A 198 -4.08 9.90 -20.23
C ASN A 198 -5.00 10.89 -19.48
N GLY A 199 -4.76 11.12 -18.18
CA GLY A 199 -5.55 12.00 -17.34
C GLY A 199 -6.86 11.39 -16.81
N GLU A 200 -7.15 10.13 -17.11
CA GLU A 200 -8.30 9.41 -16.57
C GLU A 200 -7.87 8.45 -15.45
N TYR A 201 -8.59 8.51 -14.33
CA TYR A 201 -8.40 7.54 -13.25
C TYR A 201 -9.06 6.21 -13.62
N VAL A 202 -8.24 5.18 -13.78
CA VAL A 202 -8.63 3.88 -14.32
C VAL A 202 -8.18 2.73 -13.43
N TYR A 203 -8.87 1.60 -13.56
CA TYR A 203 -8.36 0.31 -13.12
C TYR A 203 -7.79 -0.47 -14.29
N VAL A 204 -6.57 -0.97 -14.11
CA VAL A 204 -5.90 -1.86 -15.07
C VAL A 204 -5.71 -3.22 -14.41
N ALA A 205 -6.05 -4.30 -15.11
CA ALA A 205 -5.82 -5.66 -14.65
C ALA A 205 -5.15 -6.50 -15.73
N THR A 206 -4.13 -7.25 -15.34
CA THR A 206 -3.32 -8.02 -16.28
C THR A 206 -3.98 -9.36 -16.58
N VAL A 207 -3.92 -9.79 -17.84
CA VAL A 207 -4.20 -11.18 -18.20
C VAL A 207 -3.00 -12.02 -17.81
N GLU A 208 -3.23 -13.08 -17.05
CA GLU A 208 -2.18 -13.91 -16.46
C GLU A 208 -2.27 -15.35 -16.98
N PHE A 209 -1.14 -16.05 -17.05
CA PHE A 209 -1.13 -17.46 -17.44
C PHE A 209 -1.85 -18.31 -16.41
N ASN A 210 -2.74 -19.19 -16.89
CA ASN A 210 -3.39 -20.17 -16.03
C ASN A 210 -2.58 -21.48 -15.97
N GLY A 211 -1.39 -21.40 -15.41
CA GLY A 211 -0.52 -22.54 -15.09
C GLY A 211 0.64 -22.80 -16.05
N PHE A 212 1.58 -23.64 -15.59
CA PHE A 212 2.89 -23.91 -16.22
C PHE A 212 2.83 -24.34 -17.67
N PHE A 213 2.02 -25.35 -18.00
CA PHE A 213 1.96 -25.86 -19.37
C PHE A 213 1.36 -24.85 -20.36
N LYS A 214 0.49 -23.96 -19.87
CA LYS A 214 -0.11 -22.90 -20.69
C LYS A 214 0.92 -21.81 -20.98
N TRP A 215 1.68 -21.41 -19.96
CA TRP A 215 2.86 -20.56 -20.12
C TRP A 215 3.88 -21.16 -21.10
N LEU A 216 4.23 -22.44 -20.94
CA LEU A 216 5.21 -23.13 -21.79
C LEU A 216 4.78 -23.14 -23.27
N LYS A 217 3.48 -23.29 -23.53
CA LYS A 217 2.93 -23.33 -24.89
C LYS A 217 2.84 -21.95 -25.54
N LEU A 218 2.44 -20.92 -24.79
CA LEU A 218 2.13 -19.59 -25.32
C LEU A 218 3.34 -18.65 -25.30
N GLY A 219 4.14 -18.68 -24.24
CA GLY A 219 5.32 -17.84 -24.09
C GLY A 219 5.07 -16.36 -23.77
N GLU A 220 3.87 -15.84 -24.01
CA GLU A 220 3.39 -14.49 -23.69
C GLU A 220 1.88 -14.47 -23.38
N VAL A 221 1.42 -13.47 -22.62
CA VAL A 221 0.01 -13.18 -22.41
C VAL A 221 -0.41 -12.04 -23.36
N PRO A 222 -1.68 -12.00 -23.81
CA PRO A 222 -2.07 -11.17 -24.94
C PRO A 222 -2.26 -9.69 -24.60
N GLY A 223 -2.37 -9.33 -23.31
CA GLY A 223 -2.55 -7.95 -22.89
C GLY A 223 -3.19 -7.78 -21.53
N TYR A 224 -3.97 -6.71 -21.38
CA TYR A 224 -4.60 -6.31 -20.13
C TYR A 224 -6.00 -5.74 -20.38
N PHE A 225 -6.80 -5.66 -19.33
CA PHE A 225 -8.06 -4.91 -19.33
C PHE A 225 -7.86 -3.54 -18.68
N ILE A 226 -8.54 -2.54 -19.22
CA ILE A 226 -8.65 -1.20 -18.65
C ILE A 226 -10.13 -0.82 -18.51
N ILE A 227 -10.48 -0.11 -17.44
CA ILE A 227 -11.84 0.43 -17.22
C ILE A 227 -11.74 1.71 -16.40
N SER A 228 -12.63 2.67 -16.66
CA SER A 228 -12.76 3.84 -15.78
C SER A 228 -12.98 3.41 -14.34
N ALA A 229 -12.21 4.00 -13.43
CA ALA A 229 -12.41 3.83 -12.01
C ALA A 229 -13.56 4.70 -11.49
N THR A 230 -14.09 5.63 -12.27
CA THR A 230 -14.98 6.70 -11.78
C THR A 230 -16.35 6.68 -12.43
N ASP A 231 -16.46 6.11 -13.63
CA ASP A 231 -17.72 5.90 -14.33
C ASP A 231 -18.31 4.51 -14.06
N ILE A 232 -19.41 4.49 -13.30
CA ILE A 232 -20.21 3.29 -13.01
C ILE A 232 -20.75 2.60 -14.27
N ASN A 233 -20.97 3.33 -15.37
CA ASN A 233 -21.52 2.78 -16.61
C ASN A 233 -20.44 2.32 -17.58
N ALA A 234 -19.17 2.65 -17.31
CA ALA A 234 -18.05 2.25 -18.15
C ALA A 234 -18.01 0.74 -18.36
N GLN A 235 -17.66 0.37 -19.59
CA GLN A 235 -17.41 -1.01 -19.98
C GLN A 235 -15.89 -1.22 -20.03
N PRO A 236 -15.40 -2.39 -19.61
CA PRO A 236 -13.97 -2.68 -19.69
C PRO A 236 -13.57 -2.92 -21.13
N GLU A 237 -12.41 -2.39 -21.49
CA GLU A 237 -11.77 -2.56 -22.79
C GLU A 237 -10.59 -3.53 -22.64
N PHE A 238 -10.47 -4.47 -23.57
CA PHE A 238 -9.29 -5.33 -23.68
C PHE A 238 -8.30 -4.69 -24.64
N VAL A 239 -7.07 -4.48 -24.18
CA VAL A 239 -5.99 -3.88 -24.97
C VAL A 239 -4.97 -4.95 -25.32
N GLU A 240 -4.78 -5.19 -26.62
CA GLU A 240 -3.82 -6.16 -27.14
C GLU A 240 -2.40 -5.59 -27.13
N LYS A 241 -1.64 -5.94 -26.09
CA LYS A 241 -0.24 -5.56 -25.89
C LYS A 241 0.50 -6.78 -25.31
N PRO A 242 1.29 -7.52 -26.12
CA PRO A 242 1.95 -8.73 -25.65
C PRO A 242 2.86 -8.48 -24.43
N ILE A 243 2.64 -9.26 -23.38
CA ILE A 243 3.42 -9.24 -22.14
C ILE A 243 4.18 -10.57 -22.03
N VAL A 244 5.50 -10.48 -22.06
CA VAL A 244 6.41 -11.63 -22.00
C VAL A 244 6.86 -11.90 -20.56
N TYR A 245 7.08 -10.82 -19.80
CA TYR A 245 7.55 -10.85 -18.44
C TYR A 245 6.42 -10.50 -17.48
N THR A 246 5.93 -11.48 -16.74
CA THR A 246 4.77 -11.33 -15.85
C THR A 246 4.95 -12.15 -14.55
N PRO A 247 4.32 -11.79 -13.41
CA PRO A 247 4.29 -12.62 -12.21
C PRO A 247 3.85 -14.07 -12.41
N SER A 248 2.95 -14.36 -13.37
CA SER A 248 2.52 -15.75 -13.65
C SER A 248 3.46 -16.53 -14.57
N ALA A 249 4.46 -15.87 -15.17
CA ALA A 249 5.45 -16.53 -16.01
C ALA A 249 6.51 -17.26 -15.16
N TYR A 250 7.21 -18.21 -15.78
CA TYR A 250 8.18 -19.05 -15.09
C TYR A 250 9.62 -18.74 -15.49
N PHE A 251 10.56 -19.16 -14.63
CA PHE A 251 12.00 -19.06 -14.84
C PHE A 251 12.45 -17.64 -15.21
N GLY A 252 13.16 -17.46 -16.33
CA GLY A 252 13.71 -16.17 -16.72
C GLY A 252 12.68 -15.13 -17.20
N LYS A 253 11.42 -15.53 -17.38
CA LYS A 253 10.31 -14.64 -17.77
C LYS A 253 9.46 -14.21 -16.57
N ASP A 254 9.67 -14.78 -15.40
CA ASP A 254 9.03 -14.36 -14.16
C ASP A 254 9.45 -12.93 -13.80
N ALA A 255 8.46 -12.04 -13.64
CA ALA A 255 8.70 -10.62 -13.37
C ALA A 255 9.47 -10.39 -12.05
N ALA A 256 9.09 -11.11 -10.98
CA ALA A 256 9.75 -11.00 -9.68
C ALA A 256 11.22 -11.42 -9.78
N ARG A 257 11.51 -12.52 -10.48
CA ARG A 257 12.87 -13.01 -10.72
C ARG A 257 13.69 -12.04 -11.56
N LYS A 258 13.07 -11.40 -12.55
CA LYS A 258 13.71 -10.39 -13.39
C LYS A 258 14.15 -9.19 -12.57
N ILE A 259 13.24 -8.60 -11.79
CA ILE A 259 13.52 -7.49 -10.86
C ILE A 259 14.57 -7.91 -9.82
N TYR A 260 14.39 -9.09 -9.21
CA TYR A 260 15.31 -9.63 -8.21
C TYR A 260 16.75 -9.71 -8.73
N SER A 261 16.93 -10.17 -9.97
CA SER A 261 18.25 -10.30 -10.58
C SER A 261 18.88 -8.97 -10.97
N ALA A 262 18.11 -7.91 -11.17
CA ALA A 262 18.65 -6.67 -11.74
C ALA A 262 19.52 -5.89 -10.75
N TYR A 263 19.19 -5.91 -9.45
CA TYR A 263 19.85 -5.06 -8.45
C TYR A 263 20.12 -5.81 -7.13
N PRO A 264 21.36 -6.27 -6.86
CA PRO A 264 21.66 -7.14 -5.73
C PRO A 264 21.61 -6.45 -4.35
N GLY A 265 21.63 -5.12 -4.27
CA GLY A 265 21.77 -4.36 -3.02
C GLY A 265 20.49 -3.84 -2.37
N TYR A 266 19.31 -4.22 -2.88
CA TYR A 266 18.01 -3.73 -2.38
C TYR A 266 17.03 -4.87 -2.17
N ALA A 267 16.37 -4.92 -1.02
CA ALA A 267 15.22 -5.78 -0.83
C ALA A 267 14.00 -5.20 -1.55
N ALA A 268 13.02 -6.07 -1.82
CA ALA A 268 11.75 -5.68 -2.42
C ALA A 268 10.62 -5.92 -1.41
N THR A 269 9.55 -5.15 -1.49
CA THR A 269 8.36 -5.32 -0.65
C THR A 269 7.08 -5.32 -1.47
N GLY A 270 6.10 -6.09 -1.02
CA GLY A 270 4.78 -6.17 -1.63
C GLY A 270 4.70 -6.90 -2.96
N THR A 271 3.49 -6.83 -3.53
CA THR A 271 3.17 -7.32 -4.87
C THR A 271 3.73 -6.39 -5.94
N ILE A 272 3.95 -6.95 -7.12
CA ILE A 272 4.37 -6.22 -8.31
C ILE A 272 3.10 -5.71 -9.01
N ASN A 273 3.04 -4.42 -9.28
CA ASN A 273 1.87 -3.76 -9.85
C ASN A 273 2.09 -3.47 -11.33
N LEU A 274 1.08 -3.68 -12.18
CA LEU A 274 1.15 -3.28 -13.58
C LEU A 274 0.75 -1.81 -13.71
N GLU A 275 1.59 -1.00 -14.34
CA GLU A 275 1.29 0.38 -14.74
C GLU A 275 1.57 0.59 -16.23
N LEU A 276 0.89 1.55 -16.84
CA LEU A 276 0.94 1.81 -18.27
C LEU A 276 1.65 3.14 -18.54
N ASP A 277 2.50 3.18 -19.57
CA ASP A 277 2.95 4.47 -20.10
C ASP A 277 1.87 5.15 -20.95
N ASP A 278 2.13 6.38 -21.38
CA ASP A 278 1.21 7.18 -22.21
C ASP A 278 0.87 6.50 -23.56
N GLN A 279 1.67 5.54 -24.01
CA GLN A 279 1.44 4.76 -25.23
C GLN A 279 0.77 3.40 -24.96
N GLY A 280 0.33 3.16 -23.72
CA GLY A 280 -0.29 1.92 -23.26
C GLY A 280 0.69 0.74 -23.21
N ASN A 281 1.99 0.98 -23.11
CA ASN A 281 2.94 -0.11 -22.92
C ASN A 281 2.97 -0.54 -21.44
N PRO A 282 2.95 -1.85 -21.17
CA PRO A 282 2.91 -2.38 -19.81
C PRO A 282 4.27 -2.38 -19.11
N TYR A 283 4.31 -1.85 -17.89
CA TYR A 283 5.45 -1.90 -16.98
C TYR A 283 5.05 -2.47 -15.62
N TYR A 284 5.90 -3.34 -15.08
CA TYR A 284 5.75 -3.88 -13.74
C TYR A 284 6.59 -3.06 -12.76
N ILE A 285 5.92 -2.54 -11.72
CA ILE A 285 6.46 -1.64 -10.71
C ILE A 285 6.59 -2.38 -9.37
N GLN A 286 7.73 -2.23 -8.71
CA GLN A 286 7.95 -2.78 -7.37
C GLN A 286 8.80 -1.87 -6.50
N THR A 287 8.34 -1.60 -5.27
CA THR A 287 9.09 -0.85 -4.27
C THR A 287 10.32 -1.63 -3.81
N LEU A 288 11.45 -0.94 -3.79
CA LEU A 288 12.73 -1.42 -3.31
C LEU A 288 13.19 -0.60 -2.10
N TYR A 289 13.84 -1.25 -1.14
CA TYR A 289 14.32 -0.60 0.08
C TYR A 289 15.62 -1.20 0.58
N LYS A 290 16.31 -0.45 1.45
CA LYS A 290 17.37 -0.98 2.32
C LYS A 290 16.84 -1.09 3.73
N GLU A 291 17.27 -2.14 4.44
CA GLU A 291 16.92 -2.24 5.85
C GLU A 291 17.79 -1.35 6.74
N TYR A 292 17.23 -0.95 7.88
CA TYR A 292 17.94 -0.23 8.92
C TYR A 292 18.87 -1.16 9.68
N GLY A 293 20.18 -1.03 9.45
CA GLY A 293 21.20 -1.90 10.06
C GLY A 293 20.95 -3.37 9.74
N VAL A 294 20.62 -4.17 10.76
CA VAL A 294 20.22 -5.60 10.66
C VAL A 294 18.85 -5.85 11.29
N SER A 295 17.99 -4.84 11.35
CA SER A 295 16.69 -4.90 12.03
C SER A 295 15.61 -5.68 11.27
N GLY A 296 15.75 -5.81 9.95
CA GLY A 296 14.67 -6.26 9.04
C GLY A 296 13.69 -5.17 8.62
N ARG A 297 13.85 -3.92 9.06
CA ARG A 297 12.87 -2.83 8.88
C ARG A 297 13.33 -1.80 7.86
N MET A 298 12.38 -1.13 7.21
CA MET A 298 12.64 -0.22 6.09
C MET A 298 13.12 1.15 6.58
N HIS A 299 13.92 1.84 5.77
CA HIS A 299 14.08 3.30 5.83
C HIS A 299 12.93 3.97 5.05
N TYR A 300 12.08 4.75 5.72
CA TYR A 300 10.84 5.25 5.13
C TYR A 300 11.01 6.49 4.23
N ASN A 301 12.22 7.05 4.14
CA ASN A 301 12.58 8.20 3.30
C ASN A 301 13.53 7.85 2.14
N GLU A 302 13.95 6.59 1.99
CA GLU A 302 14.95 6.16 1.02
C GLU A 302 14.44 5.08 0.05
N PHE A 303 13.15 5.14 -0.29
CA PHE A 303 12.56 4.20 -1.22
C PHE A 303 13.13 4.35 -2.64
N LYS A 304 13.42 3.20 -3.25
CA LYS A 304 13.68 3.06 -4.67
C LYS A 304 12.49 2.36 -5.32
N THR A 305 12.38 2.45 -6.63
CA THR A 305 11.39 1.69 -7.39
C THR A 305 12.05 0.99 -8.57
N ALA A 306 11.71 -0.28 -8.77
CA ALA A 306 12.06 -1.01 -9.98
C ALA A 306 10.94 -0.89 -11.00
N VAL A 307 11.32 -0.54 -12.23
CA VAL A 307 10.44 -0.40 -13.38
C VAL A 307 10.88 -1.43 -14.42
N LEU A 308 10.10 -2.51 -14.56
CA LEU A 308 10.34 -3.59 -15.51
C LEU A 308 9.44 -3.36 -16.74
N ASN A 309 10.02 -3.17 -17.92
CA ASN A 309 9.25 -3.24 -19.16
C ASN A 309 8.77 -4.68 -19.39
N ALA A 310 7.45 -4.89 -19.39
CA ALA A 310 6.85 -6.21 -19.40
C ALA A 310 7.00 -6.95 -20.75
N THR A 311 7.37 -6.23 -21.81
CA THR A 311 7.61 -6.80 -23.15
C THR A 311 9.10 -7.07 -23.38
N THR A 312 9.98 -6.10 -23.13
CA THR A 312 11.43 -6.22 -23.41
C THR A 312 12.20 -6.92 -22.30
N GLY A 313 11.73 -6.83 -21.06
CA GLY A 313 12.42 -7.33 -19.88
C GLY A 313 13.53 -6.40 -19.37
N GLU A 314 13.64 -5.19 -19.89
CA GLU A 314 14.54 -4.19 -19.33
C GLU A 314 14.05 -3.79 -17.92
N VAL A 315 14.97 -3.69 -16.96
CA VAL A 315 14.66 -3.24 -15.60
C VAL A 315 15.51 -2.03 -15.31
N ASN A 316 14.86 -0.93 -14.94
CA ASN A 316 15.49 0.30 -14.48
C ASN A 316 15.10 0.57 -13.03
N VAL A 317 16.01 1.13 -12.23
CA VAL A 317 15.74 1.51 -10.84
C VAL A 317 15.92 3.00 -10.64
N TYR A 318 14.93 3.61 -10.00
CA TYR A 318 14.88 5.03 -9.73
C TYR A 318 14.75 5.29 -8.23
N ASP A 319 15.18 6.46 -7.78
CA ASP A 319 14.59 7.05 -6.58
C ASP A 319 13.06 7.12 -6.78
N SER A 320 12.25 6.79 -5.78
CA SER A 320 10.78 6.78 -5.95
C SER A 320 10.26 8.12 -6.50
N GLN A 321 10.82 9.23 -5.99
CA GLN A 321 10.49 10.59 -6.42
C GLN A 321 10.94 10.95 -7.84
N LYS A 322 11.91 10.23 -8.39
CA LYS A 322 12.48 10.44 -9.73
C LYS A 322 12.08 9.36 -10.72
N ALA A 323 11.14 8.49 -10.35
CA ALA A 323 10.57 7.53 -11.28
C ALA A 323 9.89 8.27 -12.45
N PRO A 324 9.79 7.66 -13.64
CA PRO A 324 9.08 8.23 -14.77
C PRO A 324 7.68 8.74 -14.39
N SER A 325 7.19 9.77 -15.09
CA SER A 325 5.92 10.43 -14.77
C SER A 325 4.72 9.49 -14.83
N PHE A 326 4.72 8.54 -15.76
CA PHE A 326 3.66 7.53 -15.88
C PHE A 326 3.60 6.55 -14.69
N VAL A 327 4.65 6.47 -13.88
CA VAL A 327 4.70 5.55 -12.73
C VAL A 327 3.98 6.20 -11.56
N ASP A 328 2.68 5.99 -11.39
CA ASP A 328 1.86 6.64 -10.36
C ASP A 328 2.17 6.17 -8.94
N ALA A 329 2.50 4.88 -8.77
CA ALA A 329 2.76 4.28 -7.46
C ALA A 329 4.15 3.67 -7.32
N PRO A 330 5.24 4.47 -7.41
CA PRO A 330 6.59 3.96 -7.23
C PRO A 330 6.83 3.43 -5.80
N ILE A 331 6.08 3.96 -4.81
CA ILE A 331 5.88 3.37 -3.49
C ILE A 331 4.54 2.63 -3.54
N THR A 332 4.59 1.30 -3.60
CA THR A 332 3.42 0.43 -3.64
C THR A 332 2.64 0.42 -2.32
N SER A 333 1.36 0.05 -2.38
CA SER A 333 0.46 -0.05 -1.23
C SER A 333 1.00 -0.88 -0.06
N SER A 334 1.80 -1.93 -0.32
CA SER A 334 2.43 -2.71 0.75
C SER A 334 3.49 -1.92 1.54
N ALA A 335 4.24 -1.04 0.89
CA ALA A 335 5.22 -0.18 1.56
C ALA A 335 4.50 0.93 2.34
N ALA A 336 3.48 1.54 1.74
CA ALA A 336 2.62 2.51 2.40
C ALA A 336 1.90 1.92 3.63
N ASN A 337 1.44 0.67 3.55
CA ASN A 337 0.83 -0.02 4.67
C ASN A 337 1.83 -0.25 5.82
N SER A 338 3.04 -0.71 5.49
CA SER A 338 4.09 -0.84 6.50
C SER A 338 4.43 0.50 7.15
N LEU A 339 4.41 1.59 6.38
CA LEU A 339 4.60 2.95 6.88
C LEU A 339 3.51 3.35 7.88
N ASN A 340 2.24 3.14 7.53
CA ASN A 340 1.09 3.44 8.41
C ASN A 340 1.09 2.59 9.68
N GLU A 341 1.37 1.29 9.57
CA GLU A 341 1.48 0.43 10.75
C GLU A 341 2.59 0.89 11.69
N PHE A 342 3.75 1.28 11.14
CA PHE A 342 4.86 1.77 11.93
C PHE A 342 4.56 3.11 12.60
N PHE A 343 4.00 4.04 11.83
CA PHE A 343 3.54 5.34 12.31
C PHE A 343 2.51 5.21 13.44
N GLY A 344 1.54 4.31 13.27
CA GLY A 344 0.47 4.10 14.24
C GLY A 344 0.94 3.48 15.55
N ARG A 345 1.80 2.46 15.46
CA ARG A 345 2.23 1.69 16.64
C ARG A 345 3.35 2.35 17.44
N TYR A 346 4.29 3.02 16.78
CA TYR A 346 5.59 3.37 17.40
C TYR A 346 5.80 4.85 17.67
N SER A 347 4.74 5.66 17.69
CA SER A 347 4.78 7.11 17.99
C SER A 347 5.48 7.47 19.31
N GLN A 348 5.41 6.59 20.31
CA GLN A 348 6.06 6.75 21.62
C GLN A 348 7.09 5.63 21.89
N GLY A 349 7.70 5.09 20.84
CA GLY A 349 8.74 4.06 20.92
C GLY A 349 8.24 2.63 21.17
N TRP A 350 9.17 1.68 21.25
CA TRP A 350 8.86 0.25 21.30
C TRP A 350 8.07 -0.18 22.53
N TRP A 351 8.48 0.31 23.72
CA TRP A 351 7.93 -0.14 24.99
C TRP A 351 6.46 0.24 25.15
N ASN A 352 6.10 1.44 24.68
CA ASN A 352 4.76 1.99 24.81
C ASN A 352 3.67 1.12 24.15
N GLN A 353 3.97 0.48 23.00
CA GLN A 353 3.01 -0.39 22.31
C GLN A 353 2.97 -1.83 22.81
N THR A 354 3.85 -2.23 23.73
CA THR A 354 3.82 -3.59 24.28
C THR A 354 2.58 -3.79 25.15
N MET A 355 2.26 -5.04 25.52
CA MET A 355 1.16 -5.33 26.45
C MET A 355 1.33 -4.74 27.86
N PHE A 356 2.54 -4.30 28.21
CA PHE A 356 2.86 -3.69 29.51
C PHE A 356 3.07 -2.17 29.42
N GLY A 357 3.06 -1.62 28.20
CA GLY A 357 3.23 -0.19 27.96
C GLY A 357 1.94 0.59 28.21
N ALA A 358 2.07 1.91 28.33
CA ALA A 358 0.94 2.80 28.57
C ALA A 358 -0.01 2.96 27.36
N LYS A 359 0.37 2.45 26.18
CA LYS A 359 -0.38 2.59 24.92
C LYS A 359 -0.70 4.04 24.52
N LYS A 360 0.08 5.00 25.03
CA LYS A 360 -0.13 6.43 24.73
C LYS A 360 0.06 6.68 23.24
N ASP A 361 -0.90 7.34 22.60
CA ASP A 361 -0.88 7.68 21.16
C ASP A 361 -0.67 6.48 20.21
N VAL A 362 -0.93 5.25 20.68
CA VAL A 362 -0.96 4.06 19.84
C VAL A 362 -2.28 4.06 19.09
N LYS A 363 -2.19 3.87 17.79
CA LYS A 363 -3.33 3.82 16.89
C LYS A 363 -3.09 2.75 15.84
N ILE A 364 -4.13 1.97 15.53
CA ILE A 364 -4.04 0.79 14.68
C ILE A 364 -4.72 1.12 13.35
N PRO A 365 -4.03 0.98 12.21
CA PRO A 365 -4.69 1.15 10.91
C PRO A 365 -5.81 0.12 10.76
N THR A 366 -6.97 0.55 10.24
CA THR A 366 -8.09 -0.36 9.98
C THR A 366 -7.80 -1.28 8.79
N GLU A 367 -8.62 -2.33 8.64
CA GLU A 367 -8.49 -3.33 7.56
C GLU A 367 -9.69 -3.28 6.59
N ASN A 368 -10.16 -2.05 6.29
CA ASN A 368 -11.33 -1.79 5.45
C ASN A 368 -11.04 -1.25 4.04
N GLY A 369 -9.77 -1.09 3.69
CA GLY A 369 -9.32 -0.71 2.35
C GLY A 369 -9.52 -1.79 1.28
N ILE A 370 -9.00 -1.51 0.08
CA ILE A 370 -9.19 -2.35 -1.13
C ILE A 370 -7.87 -2.91 -1.70
N TYR A 371 -6.72 -2.46 -1.18
CA TYR A 371 -5.39 -2.98 -1.48
C TYR A 371 -4.67 -3.47 -0.22
N ALA A 372 -3.51 -4.13 -0.43
CA ALA A 372 -2.64 -4.66 0.63
C ALA A 372 -3.43 -5.49 1.67
N SER A 373 -4.13 -6.53 1.19
CA SER A 373 -4.98 -7.39 2.03
C SER A 373 -6.12 -6.66 2.75
N GLY A 374 -6.57 -5.52 2.22
CA GLY A 374 -7.67 -4.75 2.76
C GLY A 374 -7.26 -3.60 3.67
N GLN A 375 -6.00 -3.18 3.70
CA GLN A 375 -5.53 -2.20 4.70
C GLN A 375 -5.46 -0.76 4.15
N ILE A 376 -5.48 -0.59 2.83
CA ILE A 376 -5.31 0.73 2.19
C ILE A 376 -6.29 0.93 1.02
N THR A 377 -6.79 2.16 0.86
CA THR A 377 -7.56 2.58 -0.31
C THR A 377 -6.78 3.60 -1.15
N PRO A 378 -6.52 3.34 -2.45
CA PRO A 378 -5.99 4.34 -3.37
C PRO A 378 -7.04 5.43 -3.64
N MET A 379 -6.61 6.67 -3.72
CA MET A 379 -7.43 7.78 -4.16
C MET A 379 -6.59 8.82 -4.87
N MET A 380 -7.25 9.69 -5.65
CA MET A 380 -6.57 10.80 -6.28
C MET A 380 -6.54 12.00 -5.36
N ASN A 381 -5.45 12.78 -5.43
CA ASN A 381 -5.43 14.11 -4.86
C ASN A 381 -6.44 15.03 -5.59
N LYS A 382 -6.70 16.20 -5.00
CA LYS A 382 -7.62 17.21 -5.51
C LYS A 382 -7.33 17.66 -6.95
N GLU A 383 -6.05 17.67 -7.33
CA GLU A 383 -5.58 18.07 -8.65
C GLU A 383 -5.71 16.96 -9.70
N GLY A 384 -6.05 15.74 -9.29
CA GLY A 384 -6.21 14.58 -10.18
C GLY A 384 -4.92 14.07 -10.80
N ASN A 385 -3.75 14.43 -10.25
CA ASN A 385 -2.43 14.14 -10.84
C ASN A 385 -1.52 13.28 -9.95
N GLN A 386 -1.93 12.97 -8.71
CA GLN A 386 -1.15 12.17 -7.77
C GLN A 386 -2.00 11.13 -7.08
N LEU A 387 -1.46 9.91 -7.00
CA LEU A 387 -2.04 8.83 -6.22
C LEU A 387 -1.70 9.01 -4.73
N LEU A 388 -2.73 8.97 -3.90
CA LEU A 388 -2.66 8.96 -2.44
C LEU A 388 -3.20 7.63 -1.91
N TYR A 389 -2.71 7.23 -0.75
CA TYR A 389 -3.20 6.07 -0.01
C TYR A 389 -3.89 6.50 1.27
N PHE A 390 -5.19 6.22 1.34
CA PHE A 390 -6.03 6.46 2.51
C PHE A 390 -6.05 5.27 3.46
N THR A 391 -5.92 5.58 4.76
CA THR A 391 -6.13 4.65 5.88
C THR A 391 -6.60 5.44 7.09
N ASP A 392 -7.72 5.05 7.70
CA ASP A 392 -8.10 5.50 9.04
C ASP A 392 -7.48 4.62 10.12
N PHE A 393 -7.40 5.18 11.32
CA PHE A 393 -6.86 4.50 12.49
C PHE A 393 -7.93 4.38 13.56
N THR A 394 -7.95 3.25 14.24
CA THR A 394 -8.78 3.00 15.42
C THR A 394 -7.91 2.68 16.63
N SER A 395 -8.54 2.48 17.78
CA SER A 395 -7.88 2.09 19.01
C SER A 395 -7.36 0.65 18.95
N SER A 396 -6.38 0.32 19.79
CA SER A 396 -6.02 -1.09 20.03
C SER A 396 -7.02 -1.81 20.95
N GLU A 397 -7.92 -1.07 21.58
CA GLU A 397 -8.96 -1.60 22.47
C GLU A 397 -10.20 -2.01 21.67
N LYS A 398 -10.73 -3.20 21.95
CA LYS A 398 -11.78 -3.84 21.14
C LYS A 398 -13.17 -3.22 21.23
N ASP A 399 -13.40 -2.37 22.22
CA ASP A 399 -14.73 -1.80 22.53
C ASP A 399 -14.83 -0.31 22.16
N GLN A 400 -13.90 0.21 21.35
CA GLN A 400 -13.89 1.61 20.92
C GLN A 400 -14.19 1.72 19.42
N ASP A 401 -15.41 2.14 19.09
CA ASP A 401 -15.89 2.33 17.71
C ASP A 401 -15.59 3.75 17.17
N SER A 402 -14.48 4.35 17.58
CA SER A 402 -14.10 5.73 17.24
C SER A 402 -12.78 5.77 16.48
N ALA A 403 -12.75 6.50 15.38
CA ALA A 403 -11.52 6.74 14.65
C ALA A 403 -10.62 7.67 15.48
N LEU A 404 -9.35 7.30 15.56
CA LEU A 404 -8.28 8.12 16.11
C LEU A 404 -7.62 8.98 15.01
N GLY A 405 -8.36 9.34 13.96
CA GLY A 405 -7.87 10.09 12.79
C GLY A 405 -7.53 9.20 11.59
N TYR A 406 -7.02 9.80 10.51
CA TYR A 406 -6.71 9.11 9.25
C TYR A 406 -5.47 9.70 8.58
N SER A 407 -4.90 8.96 7.63
CA SER A 407 -3.71 9.36 6.89
C SER A 407 -3.95 9.33 5.39
N LEU A 408 -3.28 10.24 4.69
CA LEU A 408 -3.05 10.21 3.25
C LEU A 408 -1.54 10.10 3.01
N ILE A 409 -1.09 9.00 2.40
CA ILE A 409 0.30 8.82 2.00
C ILE A 409 0.44 9.10 0.51
N ASN A 410 1.33 10.02 0.12
CA ASN A 410 1.66 10.25 -1.28
C ASN A 410 2.46 9.05 -1.85
N ALA A 411 1.94 8.39 -2.88
CA ALA A 411 2.53 7.18 -3.45
C ALA A 411 3.88 7.39 -4.15
N ARG A 412 4.28 8.66 -4.37
CA ARG A 412 5.57 9.02 -4.97
C ARG A 412 6.62 9.45 -3.95
N THR A 413 6.24 10.37 -3.05
CA THR A 413 7.15 10.98 -2.08
C THR A 413 7.22 10.22 -0.76
N GLY A 414 6.20 9.43 -0.44
CA GLY A 414 6.06 8.76 0.85
C GLY A 414 5.60 9.69 1.98
N GLN A 415 5.34 10.97 1.69
CA GLN A 415 4.84 11.94 2.67
C GLN A 415 3.53 11.44 3.30
N VAL A 416 3.52 11.32 4.62
CA VAL A 416 2.35 10.96 5.41
C VAL A 416 1.71 12.25 5.89
N THR A 417 0.50 12.57 5.43
CA THR A 417 -0.31 13.62 6.05
C THR A 417 -1.34 12.96 6.95
N TYR A 418 -1.24 13.19 8.26
CA TYR A 418 -2.13 12.64 9.26
C TYR A 418 -3.10 13.71 9.76
N TYR A 419 -4.38 13.39 9.70
CA TYR A 419 -5.48 14.26 10.05
C TYR A 419 -6.12 13.81 11.36
N ARG A 420 -6.18 14.71 12.34
CA ARG A 420 -6.86 14.47 13.60
C ARG A 420 -7.32 15.76 14.25
N ASP A 421 -8.64 15.91 14.36
CA ASP A 421 -9.25 16.86 15.29
C ASP A 421 -9.37 16.20 16.67
N THR A 422 -8.73 16.76 17.70
CA THR A 422 -8.79 16.21 19.06
C THR A 422 -10.04 16.63 19.83
N LYS A 423 -10.82 17.58 19.30
CA LYS A 423 -12.04 18.10 19.93
C LYS A 423 -13.30 17.43 19.41
N VAL A 424 -13.23 16.81 18.23
CA VAL A 424 -14.36 16.16 17.56
C VAL A 424 -14.09 14.67 17.43
N GLY A 425 -14.92 13.86 18.09
CA GLY A 425 -14.91 12.40 17.90
C GLY A 425 -15.59 12.03 16.60
N ILE A 426 -14.96 11.19 15.79
CA ILE A 426 -15.53 10.65 14.56
C ILE A 426 -15.63 9.13 14.64
N MET A 427 -16.66 8.57 14.02
CA MET A 427 -16.83 7.14 13.78
C MET A 427 -15.71 6.63 12.86
N ASP A 428 -15.25 5.40 13.06
CA ASP A 428 -14.31 4.73 12.16
C ASP A 428 -14.98 4.12 10.92
N SER A 429 -14.16 3.57 10.03
CA SER A 429 -14.62 2.90 8.82
C SER A 429 -15.47 1.66 9.08
N ASP A 430 -15.27 0.94 10.19
CA ASP A 430 -16.09 -0.22 10.58
C ASP A 430 -17.53 0.21 10.89
N GLY A 431 -17.68 1.29 11.65
CA GLY A 431 -18.98 1.91 11.90
C GLY A 431 -19.68 2.35 10.62
N ALA A 432 -18.96 3.04 9.72
CA ALA A 432 -19.51 3.49 8.43
C ALA A 432 -19.99 2.32 7.56
N ILE A 433 -19.20 1.25 7.46
CA ILE A 433 -19.56 0.03 6.73
C ILE A 433 -20.80 -0.64 7.37
N SER A 434 -20.84 -0.70 8.70
CA SER A 434 -21.95 -1.30 9.46
C SER A 434 -23.27 -0.57 9.22
N ILE A 435 -23.27 0.76 9.29
CA ILE A 435 -24.44 1.61 9.03
C ILE A 435 -24.91 1.40 7.59
N ALA A 436 -24.03 1.59 6.61
CA ALA A 436 -24.43 1.47 5.21
C ALA A 436 -24.96 0.07 4.86
N SER A 437 -24.32 -0.99 5.34
CA SER A 437 -24.75 -2.37 5.08
C SER A 437 -26.13 -2.69 5.66
N LYS A 438 -26.61 -1.91 6.64
CA LYS A 438 -27.92 -2.07 7.29
C LYS A 438 -29.03 -1.22 6.68
N ILE A 439 -28.75 -0.41 5.66
CA ILE A 439 -29.79 0.39 4.95
C ILE A 439 -30.78 -0.54 4.24
N TYR A 440 -30.29 -1.62 3.62
CA TYR A 440 -31.09 -2.58 2.84
C TYR A 440 -30.83 -4.05 3.29
N PRO A 441 -31.16 -4.42 4.54
CA PRO A 441 -30.82 -5.72 5.10
C PRO A 441 -31.47 -6.88 4.32
N GLU A 442 -32.65 -6.66 3.76
CA GLU A 442 -33.39 -7.61 2.94
C GLU A 442 -32.70 -7.93 1.61
N LYS A 443 -31.92 -6.98 1.08
CA LYS A 443 -31.14 -7.17 -0.16
C LYS A 443 -29.80 -7.88 0.09
N LYS A 444 -29.37 -7.97 1.35
CA LYS A 444 -28.05 -8.49 1.75
C LYS A 444 -26.90 -7.78 1.03
N TRP A 445 -27.07 -6.47 0.81
CA TRP A 445 -26.02 -5.64 0.27
C TRP A 445 -24.95 -5.38 1.33
N LYS A 446 -23.70 -5.21 0.89
CA LYS A 446 -22.57 -4.94 1.77
C LYS A 446 -21.88 -3.65 1.33
N ALA A 447 -21.54 -2.82 2.31
CA ALA A 447 -20.71 -1.65 2.09
C ALA A 447 -19.23 -2.02 1.98
N SER A 448 -18.48 -1.21 1.24
CA SER A 448 -17.04 -1.36 1.04
C SER A 448 -16.40 -0.04 0.65
N MET A 449 -15.08 -0.03 0.62
CA MET A 449 -14.27 1.12 0.19
C MET A 449 -14.64 2.41 0.93
N PRO A 450 -14.66 2.40 2.28
CA PRO A 450 -14.83 3.62 3.07
C PRO A 450 -13.65 4.56 2.82
N VAL A 451 -13.98 5.80 2.48
CA VAL A 451 -13.03 6.90 2.39
C VAL A 451 -13.64 8.10 3.08
N LEU A 452 -12.85 8.78 3.91
CA LEU A 452 -13.30 9.96 4.63
C LEU A 452 -12.90 11.22 3.86
N TYR A 453 -13.87 12.09 3.61
CA TYR A 453 -13.68 13.40 2.97
C TYR A 453 -14.14 14.51 3.89
N ASN A 454 -13.63 15.72 3.67
CA ASN A 454 -14.16 16.93 4.29
C ASN A 454 -15.16 17.59 3.32
N ILE A 455 -16.46 17.46 3.55
CA ILE A 455 -17.50 18.09 2.74
C ILE A 455 -18.00 19.33 3.48
N ASP A 456 -17.70 20.51 2.94
CA ASP A 456 -18.11 21.81 3.49
C ASP A 456 -17.77 22.01 4.98
N GLY A 457 -16.63 21.47 5.44
CA GLY A 457 -16.18 21.52 6.83
C GLY A 457 -16.56 20.30 7.67
N VAL A 458 -17.33 19.36 7.10
CA VAL A 458 -17.83 18.16 7.77
C VAL A 458 -17.04 16.93 7.38
N PRO A 459 -16.48 16.17 8.34
CA PRO A 459 -15.93 14.85 8.03
C PRO A 459 -17.08 13.89 7.64
N THR A 460 -17.02 13.38 6.41
CA THR A 460 -18.05 12.54 5.81
C THR A 460 -17.44 11.26 5.26
N TRP A 461 -17.95 10.12 5.72
CA TRP A 461 -17.64 8.82 5.17
C TRP A 461 -18.39 8.62 3.87
N ILE A 462 -17.65 8.24 2.83
CA ILE A 462 -18.19 7.80 1.55
C ILE A 462 -17.93 6.31 1.44
N VAL A 463 -18.99 5.53 1.25
CA VAL A 463 -18.90 4.07 1.04
C VAL A 463 -19.70 3.65 -0.19
N SER A 464 -19.29 2.53 -0.78
CA SER A 464 -20.00 1.90 -1.90
C SER A 464 -20.80 0.68 -1.43
N LEU A 465 -22.12 0.70 -1.64
CA LEU A 465 -22.97 -0.47 -1.46
C LEU A 465 -22.90 -1.39 -2.68
N MET A 466 -22.73 -2.68 -2.42
CA MET A 466 -22.66 -3.71 -3.45
C MET A 466 -23.59 -4.88 -3.13
N ASP A 467 -24.03 -5.59 -4.17
CA ASP A 467 -24.71 -6.86 -3.98
C ASP A 467 -23.77 -8.00 -3.57
N SER A 468 -24.34 -9.17 -3.31
CA SER A 468 -23.61 -10.38 -2.94
C SER A 468 -22.61 -10.87 -3.99
N LYS A 469 -22.64 -10.33 -5.22
CA LYS A 469 -21.69 -10.64 -6.29
C LYS A 469 -20.60 -9.58 -6.43
N GLY A 470 -20.59 -8.54 -5.58
CA GLY A 470 -19.64 -7.44 -5.59
C GLY A 470 -19.93 -6.41 -6.70
N ILE A 471 -21.18 -6.33 -7.17
CA ILE A 471 -21.60 -5.33 -8.15
C ILE A 471 -22.15 -4.12 -7.40
N PHE A 472 -21.59 -2.95 -7.69
CA PHE A 472 -22.06 -1.66 -7.19
C PHE A 472 -23.57 -1.47 -7.33
N LYS A 473 -24.18 -0.82 -6.34
CA LYS A 473 -25.59 -0.44 -6.28
C LYS A 473 -25.78 1.04 -6.01
N LYS A 474 -25.20 1.56 -4.93
CA LYS A 474 -25.39 2.93 -4.46
C LYS A 474 -24.15 3.48 -3.77
N TYR A 475 -23.98 4.79 -3.82
CA TYR A 475 -23.09 5.53 -2.95
C TYR A 475 -23.84 5.85 -1.66
N VAL A 476 -23.15 5.83 -0.53
CA VAL A 476 -23.70 6.26 0.76
C VAL A 476 -22.73 7.25 1.39
N TYR A 477 -23.27 8.39 1.81
CA TYR A 477 -22.59 9.47 2.51
C TYR A 477 -23.09 9.48 3.94
N ILE A 478 -22.18 9.35 4.90
CA ILE A 478 -22.48 9.28 6.32
C ILE A 478 -21.68 10.36 7.03
N ASN A 479 -22.34 11.25 7.76
CA ASN A 479 -21.63 12.19 8.62
C ASN A 479 -20.86 11.40 9.70
N ALA A 480 -19.56 11.66 9.84
CA ALA A 480 -18.72 10.89 10.73
C ALA A 480 -18.89 11.27 12.22
N VAL A 481 -19.55 12.38 12.51
CA VAL A 481 -19.86 12.85 13.88
C VAL A 481 -21.31 12.53 14.23
N ASP A 482 -22.24 12.94 13.38
CA ASP A 482 -23.67 12.69 13.52
C ASP A 482 -24.10 11.52 12.62
N ASN A 483 -23.91 10.31 13.15
CA ASN A 483 -24.12 9.07 12.40
C ASN A 483 -25.58 8.83 11.94
N ASP A 484 -26.54 9.66 12.38
CA ASP A 484 -27.94 9.63 11.92
C ASP A 484 -28.14 10.37 10.58
N ILE A 485 -27.13 11.12 10.11
CA ILE A 485 -27.13 11.75 8.80
C ILE A 485 -26.53 10.77 7.79
N VAL A 486 -27.41 10.01 7.13
CA VAL A 486 -27.06 8.98 6.15
C VAL A 486 -27.85 9.21 4.86
N ILE A 487 -27.15 9.42 3.75
CA ILE A 487 -27.75 9.68 2.45
C ILE A 487 -27.19 8.73 1.41
N ASP A 488 -28.07 8.01 0.72
CA ASP A 488 -27.69 7.15 -0.41
C ASP A 488 -28.24 7.64 -1.75
N ALA A 489 -27.48 7.45 -2.82
CA ALA A 489 -27.94 7.72 -4.18
C ALA A 489 -27.24 6.84 -5.22
N ASP A 490 -27.79 6.79 -6.44
CA ASP A 490 -27.24 6.00 -7.54
C ASP A 490 -25.96 6.61 -8.12
N THR A 491 -25.73 7.92 -7.91
CA THR A 491 -24.54 8.64 -8.40
C THR A 491 -23.85 9.41 -7.28
N ALA A 492 -22.53 9.54 -7.39
CA ALA A 492 -21.69 10.27 -6.44
C ALA A 492 -22.18 11.71 -6.23
N GLN A 493 -22.45 12.43 -7.34
CA GLN A 493 -22.93 13.82 -7.29
C GLN A 493 -24.35 13.91 -6.72
N GLY A 494 -25.24 12.98 -7.07
CA GLY A 494 -26.59 12.96 -6.53
C GLY A 494 -26.61 12.77 -5.01
N ALA A 495 -25.73 11.89 -4.50
CA ALA A 495 -25.57 11.69 -3.06
C ALA A 495 -24.96 12.94 -2.38
N LEU A 496 -23.94 13.56 -2.98
CA LEU A 496 -23.36 14.81 -2.47
C LEU A 496 -24.39 15.94 -2.39
N ASP A 497 -25.19 16.14 -3.43
CA ASP A 497 -26.23 17.17 -3.48
C ASP A 497 -27.28 16.94 -2.38
N ALA A 498 -27.76 15.71 -2.24
CA ALA A 498 -28.74 15.35 -1.22
C ALA A 498 -28.15 15.46 0.20
N TYR A 499 -26.88 15.09 0.39
CA TYR A 499 -26.17 15.22 1.65
C TYR A 499 -26.00 16.68 2.08
N ARG A 500 -25.64 17.57 1.15
CA ARG A 500 -25.56 19.02 1.43
C ARG A 500 -26.90 19.61 1.88
N ILE A 501 -27.99 19.19 1.23
CA ILE A 501 -29.35 19.58 1.65
C ILE A 501 -29.64 19.08 3.07
N GLU A 502 -29.30 17.83 3.38
CA GLU A 502 -29.54 17.24 4.70
C GLU A 502 -28.70 17.91 5.82
N LEU A 503 -27.43 18.21 5.55
CA LEU A 503 -26.56 18.95 6.48
C LEU A 503 -27.16 20.31 6.87
N VAL A 504 -27.74 20.96 5.87
CA VAL A 504 -28.40 22.25 5.99
C VAL A 504 -29.71 22.13 6.78
N THR A 505 -30.58 21.17 6.46
CA THR A 505 -31.91 21.04 7.08
C THR A 505 -31.88 20.57 8.52
N LYS A 506 -30.96 19.67 8.88
CA LYS A 506 -30.76 19.24 10.27
C LYS A 506 -29.95 20.22 11.12
N GLY A 507 -29.35 21.22 10.48
CA GLY A 507 -28.51 22.24 11.10
C GLY A 507 -27.29 21.65 11.78
N SER A 508 -26.60 20.68 11.15
CA SER A 508 -25.42 20.04 11.74
C SER A 508 -24.57 21.07 12.51
N ASN A 509 -24.28 20.79 13.81
CA ASN A 509 -23.66 21.69 14.81
C ASN A 509 -22.22 22.11 14.43
N ASN A 510 -22.03 22.60 13.21
CA ASN A 510 -20.76 22.96 12.63
C ASN A 510 -20.43 24.39 13.03
N GLU A 511 -19.89 24.55 14.23
CA GLU A 511 -19.07 25.72 14.57
C GLU A 511 -17.72 25.73 13.80
N ASN A 512 -17.56 24.92 12.75
CA ASN A 512 -16.26 24.44 12.29
C ASN A 512 -16.01 24.61 10.78
N THR A 513 -16.77 25.47 10.09
CA THR A 513 -16.35 26.01 8.79
C THR A 513 -15.12 26.90 8.99
N ASP A 514 -14.04 26.64 8.25
CA ASP A 514 -12.91 27.56 8.23
C ASP A 514 -13.40 28.94 7.75
N LYS A 515 -13.41 29.91 8.67
CA LYS A 515 -13.83 31.30 8.41
C LYS A 515 -13.09 31.96 7.24
N ALA A 516 -11.97 31.37 6.81
CA ALA A 516 -11.15 31.82 5.69
C ALA A 516 -11.84 31.77 4.31
N ASN A 517 -12.88 30.95 4.12
CA ASN A 517 -13.56 30.78 2.81
C ASN A 517 -14.96 31.40 2.73
N LEU A 518 -15.35 32.20 3.73
CA LEU A 518 -16.64 32.87 3.73
C LEU A 518 -16.66 34.01 2.70
N LYS A 519 -17.60 33.98 1.75
CA LYS A 519 -17.87 35.08 0.84
C LYS A 519 -19.04 35.91 1.36
N THR A 520 -18.90 37.23 1.34
CA THR A 520 -20.02 38.13 1.60
C THR A 520 -20.90 38.19 0.36
N MET A 521 -22.16 37.82 0.54
CA MET A 521 -23.21 37.82 -0.47
C MET A 521 -24.28 38.84 -0.07
N GLN A 522 -24.91 39.45 -1.07
CA GLN A 522 -26.05 40.34 -0.87
C GLN A 522 -27.09 40.06 -1.94
N GLY A 523 -28.36 40.12 -1.57
CA GLY A 523 -29.45 39.95 -2.53
C GLY A 523 -30.81 40.17 -1.90
N LYS A 524 -31.82 40.14 -2.76
CA LYS A 524 -33.22 40.24 -2.36
C LYS A 524 -33.82 38.85 -2.28
N VAL A 525 -34.50 38.57 -1.17
CA VAL A 525 -35.09 37.26 -0.90
C VAL A 525 -36.30 37.03 -1.77
N ALA A 526 -36.29 35.91 -2.50
CA ALA A 526 -37.39 35.49 -3.37
C ALA A 526 -38.33 34.50 -2.68
N ARG A 527 -37.80 33.64 -1.81
CA ARG A 527 -38.54 32.61 -1.08
C ARG A 527 -37.91 32.39 0.29
N VAL A 528 -38.74 32.10 1.28
CA VAL A 528 -38.31 31.68 2.63
C VAL A 528 -39.04 30.39 2.99
N SER A 529 -38.33 29.48 3.64
CA SER A 529 -38.87 28.26 4.23
C SER A 529 -38.25 28.06 5.60
N VAL A 530 -39.10 27.90 6.62
CA VAL A 530 -38.66 27.65 7.99
C VAL A 530 -38.92 26.18 8.31
N VAL A 531 -37.85 25.47 8.68
CA VAL A 531 -37.92 24.09 9.15
C VAL A 531 -37.60 24.10 10.63
N ALA A 532 -38.64 23.92 11.45
CA ALA A 532 -38.47 23.74 12.88
C ALA A 532 -38.00 22.31 13.16
N GLY A 533 -36.74 22.16 13.58
CA GLY A 533 -36.20 20.90 14.08
C GLY A 533 -36.33 20.78 15.61
N GLU A 534 -36.18 19.56 16.13
CA GLU A 534 -36.24 19.31 17.58
C GLU A 534 -35.09 20.00 18.36
N ALA A 535 -33.91 20.13 17.74
CA ALA A 535 -32.72 20.74 18.37
C ALA A 535 -32.49 22.21 17.98
N GLN A 536 -32.92 22.63 16.78
CA GLN A 536 -32.76 23.99 16.28
C GLN A 536 -33.73 24.30 15.15
N THR A 537 -33.99 25.59 14.93
CA THR A 537 -34.77 26.07 13.79
C THR A 537 -33.82 26.47 12.66
N VAL A 538 -34.04 25.91 11.47
CA VAL A 538 -33.31 26.26 10.25
C VAL A 538 -34.20 27.12 9.37
N VAL A 539 -33.69 28.29 8.99
CA VAL A 539 -34.33 29.18 8.03
C VAL A 539 -33.59 29.04 6.71
N SER A 540 -34.29 28.58 5.69
CA SER A 540 -33.79 28.43 4.32
C SER A 540 -34.40 29.48 3.40
N PHE A 541 -33.63 30.05 2.49
CA PHE A 541 -34.10 31.09 1.59
C PHE A 541 -33.41 31.02 0.21
N LEU A 542 -34.07 31.62 -0.78
CA LEU A 542 -33.55 31.82 -2.14
C LEU A 542 -33.45 33.32 -2.43
N LEU A 543 -32.50 33.71 -3.27
CA LEU A 543 -32.44 35.07 -3.82
C LEU A 543 -33.08 35.11 -5.22
N GLU A 544 -33.53 36.30 -5.68
CA GLU A 544 -34.25 36.45 -6.96
C GLU A 544 -33.50 35.89 -8.19
N ASP A 545 -32.16 35.99 -8.23
CA ASP A 545 -31.32 35.56 -9.36
C ASP A 545 -30.44 34.33 -9.07
N GLU A 546 -30.62 33.66 -7.93
CA GLU A 546 -29.80 32.53 -7.48
C GLU A 546 -30.67 31.30 -7.21
N LYS A 547 -30.22 30.12 -7.65
CA LYS A 547 -30.92 28.85 -7.39
C LYS A 547 -30.34 28.08 -6.20
N THR A 548 -29.28 28.58 -5.59
CA THR A 548 -28.66 27.98 -4.41
C THR A 548 -29.55 28.22 -3.20
N ILE A 549 -29.88 27.14 -2.49
CA ILE A 549 -30.62 27.18 -1.22
C ILE A 549 -29.64 27.64 -0.13
N PHE A 550 -29.86 28.83 0.41
CA PHE A 550 -29.09 29.34 1.54
C PHE A 550 -29.81 29.03 2.83
N SER A 551 -29.09 28.60 3.86
CA SER A 551 -29.71 28.31 5.14
C SER A 551 -28.88 28.76 6.32
N VAL A 552 -29.56 29.26 7.34
CA VAL A 552 -28.98 29.74 8.58
C VAL A 552 -29.74 29.14 9.76
N THR A 553 -29.02 28.79 10.82
CA THR A 553 -29.63 28.35 12.07
C THR A 553 -29.98 29.56 12.93
N THR A 554 -31.10 29.50 13.66
CA THR A 554 -31.46 30.57 14.61
C THR A 554 -30.49 30.69 15.78
N ASN A 555 -29.65 29.68 16.02
CA ASN A 555 -28.56 29.74 17.01
C ASN A 555 -27.46 30.71 16.55
N ASN A 556 -27.14 30.72 15.25
CA ASN A 556 -26.12 31.59 14.67
C ASN A 556 -26.67 32.98 14.32
N SER A 557 -27.91 33.05 13.81
CA SER A 557 -28.59 34.32 13.54
C SER A 557 -30.06 34.27 13.99
N PRO A 558 -30.36 34.69 15.24
CA PRO A 558 -31.71 34.60 15.81
C PRO A 558 -32.76 35.37 15.00
N LEU A 559 -32.38 36.50 14.40
CA LEU A 559 -33.29 37.35 13.62
C LEU A 559 -33.71 36.72 12.29
N ALA A 560 -33.04 35.66 11.84
CA ALA A 560 -33.42 34.91 10.65
C ALA A 560 -34.87 34.39 10.72
N LEU A 561 -35.42 34.17 11.92
CA LEU A 561 -36.80 33.71 12.10
C LEU A 561 -37.83 34.68 11.52
N PHE A 562 -37.47 35.96 11.41
CA PHE A 562 -38.33 37.02 10.88
C PHE A 562 -38.04 37.37 9.42
N LEU A 563 -37.25 36.54 8.72
CA LEU A 563 -36.95 36.76 7.32
C LEU A 563 -38.20 36.58 6.45
N GLU A 564 -38.49 37.55 5.60
CA GLU A 564 -39.65 37.55 4.70
C GLU A 564 -39.25 37.63 3.22
N GLU A 565 -40.18 37.24 2.34
CA GLU A 565 -40.02 37.47 0.89
C GLU A 565 -39.97 38.97 0.60
N GLY A 566 -38.97 39.38 -0.18
CA GLY A 566 -38.74 40.77 -0.53
C GLY A 566 -37.68 41.48 0.31
N ASP A 567 -37.24 40.88 1.42
CA ASP A 567 -36.19 41.45 2.27
C ASP A 567 -34.85 41.54 1.55
N GLN A 568 -34.12 42.63 1.82
CA GLN A 568 -32.74 42.77 1.39
C GLN A 568 -31.83 42.18 2.46
N VAL A 569 -31.06 41.15 2.10
CA VAL A 569 -30.17 40.46 3.03
C VAL A 569 -28.71 40.61 2.65
N THR A 570 -27.85 40.67 3.65
CA THR A 570 -26.39 40.58 3.51
C THR A 570 -25.89 39.47 4.41
N PHE A 571 -25.15 38.52 3.89
CA PHE A 571 -24.74 37.35 4.65
C PHE A 571 -23.38 36.81 4.25
N LYS A 572 -22.84 35.92 5.08
CA LYS A 572 -21.58 35.21 4.82
C LYS A 572 -21.85 33.73 4.64
N ALA A 573 -21.46 33.18 3.50
CA ALA A 573 -21.61 31.77 3.18
C ALA A 573 -20.36 31.22 2.49
N VAL A 574 -20.09 29.94 2.68
CA VAL A 574 -19.16 29.19 1.83
C VAL A 574 -19.95 28.73 0.62
N VAL A 575 -19.75 29.38 -0.52
CA VAL A 575 -20.42 29.01 -1.78
C VAL A 575 -19.40 28.38 -2.72
N THR A 576 -19.52 27.08 -2.92
CA THR A 576 -18.77 26.34 -3.94
C THR A 576 -19.49 26.42 -5.27
N GLU A 577 -18.73 26.46 -6.37
CA GLU A 577 -19.27 26.63 -7.72
C GLU A 577 -20.27 25.51 -8.06
N ASN A 578 -21.50 25.87 -8.46
CA ASN A 578 -22.63 24.96 -8.72
C ASN A 578 -23.23 24.23 -7.49
N ALA A 579 -22.97 24.68 -6.26
CA ALA A 579 -23.64 24.11 -5.09
C ALA A 579 -25.14 24.39 -5.10
N LYS A 580 -25.95 23.35 -4.90
CA LYS A 580 -27.41 23.46 -4.76
C LYS A 580 -27.84 24.00 -3.41
N ALA A 581 -27.01 23.85 -2.38
CA ALA A 581 -27.27 24.35 -1.03
C ALA A 581 -25.97 24.87 -0.41
N ALA A 582 -26.08 25.88 0.47
CA ALA A 582 -24.96 26.48 1.18
C ALA A 582 -25.38 26.92 2.60
N ASN A 583 -24.51 26.67 3.58
CA ASN A 583 -24.67 27.15 4.94
C ASN A 583 -24.22 28.61 5.07
N VAL A 584 -25.03 29.39 5.79
CA VAL A 584 -24.81 30.79 6.12
C VAL A 584 -24.37 30.87 7.58
N GLU A 585 -23.22 31.48 7.84
CA GLU A 585 -22.75 31.69 9.22
C GLU A 585 -23.40 32.92 9.87
N GLU A 586 -23.54 34.01 9.12
CA GLU A 586 -24.05 35.28 9.62
C GLU A 586 -25.03 35.84 8.59
N LEU A 587 -26.27 36.11 9.01
CA LEU A 587 -27.31 36.75 8.19
C LEU A 587 -27.66 38.11 8.78
N LYS A 588 -27.69 39.13 7.93
CA LYS A 588 -28.23 40.46 8.25
C LYS A 588 -29.42 40.79 7.37
N ILE A 589 -30.51 41.20 7.99
CA ILE A 589 -31.74 41.61 7.31
C ILE A 589 -31.85 43.13 7.42
N ALA A 590 -32.00 43.80 6.28
CA ALA A 590 -32.13 45.26 6.27
C ALA A 590 -33.37 45.69 7.06
N GLY A 591 -33.18 46.55 8.07
CA GLY A 591 -34.27 47.08 8.90
C GLY A 591 -34.58 46.30 10.18
N LEU A 592 -33.99 45.12 10.39
CA LEU A 592 -34.15 44.32 11.62
C LEU A 592 -32.86 44.22 12.46
N ASN A 593 -31.71 44.59 11.88
CA ASN A 593 -30.39 44.45 12.48
C ASN A 593 -29.77 45.76 12.97
#